data_AF-A0A800NEQ4-F1
#
_entry.id   AF-A0A800NEQ4-F1
#
_cell.length_a   1.000
_cell.length_b   1.000
_cell.length_c   1.000
_cell.angle_alpha   90.00
_cell.angle_beta   90.00
_cell.angle_gamma   90.00
#
_symmetry.space_group_name_H-M   'P 1'
#
loop_
_entity.id
_entity.type
_entity.pdbx_description
1 polymer ?
#
loop_
_entity_poly.entity_id
_entity_poly.type
_entity_poly.pdbx_seq_one_letter_code
_entity_poly.pdbx_strand_id
1 'polypeptide(L)'
;MIIIFLLLWAAGIYLLFRSRKEEEEHLVLKLIGYYLLGTFTFSFNGIVLPVGFVISLFLKPQQNRSVKRVSAIFGLVIMLLGLFL
;
A
#
# COMPACT_ATOMS: atom_id res chain seq x y z
N MET A 1 9.16 -18.41 7.45
CA MET A 1 8.90 -17.02 7.88
C MET A 1 8.58 -16.11 6.68
N ILE A 2 9.48 -15.95 5.70
CA ILE A 2 9.24 -15.12 4.49
C ILE A 2 7.99 -15.54 3.71
N ILE A 3 7.79 -16.85 3.50
CA ILE A 3 6.62 -17.38 2.78
C ILE A 3 5.30 -16.95 3.45
N ILE A 4 5.25 -16.94 4.78
CA ILE A 4 4.04 -16.53 5.54
C ILE A 4 3.75 -15.05 5.31
N PHE A 5 4.76 -14.18 5.36
CA PHE A 5 4.60 -12.76 5.06
C PHE A 5 4.13 -12.51 3.63
N LEU A 6 4.67 -13.24 2.66
CA LEU A 6 4.23 -13.16 1.26
C LEU A 6 2.77 -13.59 1.10
N LEU A 7 2.34 -14.66 1.76
CA LEU A 7 0.96 -15.12 1.74
C LEU A 7 0.00 -14.10 2.38
N LEU A 8 0.38 -13.52 3.52
CA LEU A 8 -0.41 -12.46 4.17
C LEU A 8 -0.52 -11.21 3.30
N TRP A 9 0.58 -10.80 2.67
CA TRP A 9 0.59 -9.69 1.73
C TRP A 9 -0.31 -9.95 0.52
N ALA A 10 -0.16 -11.12 -0.12
CA ALA A 10 -0.97 -11.51 -1.27
C ALA A 10 -2.45 -11.62 -0.91
N ALA A 11 -2.79 -12.17 0.26
CA ALA A 11 -4.14 -12.23 0.78
C ALA A 11 -4.73 -10.82 0.99
N GLY A 12 -3.95 -9.89 1.57
CA GLY A 12 -4.36 -8.50 1.72
C GLY A 12 -4.69 -7.82 0.38
N ILE A 13 -3.82 -7.97 -0.62
CA ILE A 13 -4.06 -7.43 -1.97
C ILE A 13 -5.29 -8.09 -2.62
N TYR A 14 -5.44 -9.42 -2.49
CA TYR A 14 -6.57 -10.15 -3.05
C TYR A 14 -7.91 -9.72 -2.42
N LEU A 15 -7.95 -9.53 -1.10
CA LEU A 15 -9.15 -9.03 -0.41
C LEU A 15 -9.53 -7.63 -0.91
N LEU A 16 -8.56 -6.72 -1.07
CA LEU A 16 -8.81 -5.38 -1.61
C LEU A 16 -9.31 -5.43 -3.07
N PHE A 17 -8.75 -6.32 -3.89
CA PHE A 17 -9.21 -6.53 -5.26
C PHE A 17 -10.66 -7.05 -5.30
N ARG A 18 -11.03 -7.94 -4.38
CA ARG A 18 -12.40 -8.46 -4.26
C ARG A 18 -13.39 -7.39 -3.79
N SER A 19 -12.94 -6.44 -2.97
CA SER A 19 -13.74 -5.32 -2.48
C SER A 19 -13.86 -4.14 -3.46
N ARG A 20 -13.42 -4.31 -4.73
CA ARG A 20 -13.57 -3.27 -5.77
C ARG A 20 -15.05 -2.99 -6.05
N LYS A 21 -15.36 -1.72 -6.29
CA LYS A 21 -16.72 -1.28 -6.63
C LYS A 21 -16.93 -1.17 -8.14
N GLU A 22 -15.84 -0.94 -8.86
CA GLU A 22 -15.84 -0.73 -10.29
C GLU A 22 -14.83 -1.71 -10.90
N GLU A 23 -15.16 -2.24 -12.07
CA GLU A 23 -14.16 -2.90 -12.89
C GLU A 23 -13.16 -1.86 -13.39
N GLU A 24 -11.88 -2.14 -13.16
CA GLU A 24 -10.80 -1.24 -13.50
C GLU A 24 -9.64 -2.06 -14.03
N GLU A 25 -9.18 -1.69 -15.23
CA GLU A 25 -8.06 -2.35 -15.87
C GLU A 25 -6.80 -2.27 -15.00
N HIS A 26 -6.12 -3.41 -14.88
CA HIS A 26 -4.90 -3.56 -14.08
C HIS A 26 -5.04 -3.14 -12.60
N LEU A 27 -6.23 -3.29 -12.00
CA LEU A 27 -6.45 -2.90 -10.60
C LEU A 27 -5.45 -3.57 -9.64
N VAL A 28 -5.11 -4.83 -9.84
CA VAL A 28 -4.11 -5.54 -9.00
C VAL A 28 -2.77 -4.81 -9.03
N LEU A 29 -2.27 -4.43 -10.21
CA LEU A 29 -1.02 -3.69 -10.35
C LEU A 29 -1.11 -2.31 -9.68
N LYS A 30 -2.25 -1.64 -9.81
CA LYS A 30 -2.50 -0.35 -9.15
C LYS A 30 -2.52 -0.49 -7.63
N LEU A 31 -3.12 -1.54 -7.08
CA LEU A 31 -3.08 -1.83 -5.64
C LEU A 31 -1.64 -2.08 -5.18
N ILE A 32 -0.87 -2.90 -5.91
CA ILE A 32 0.57 -3.09 -5.61
C ILE A 32 1.31 -1.76 -5.62
N GLY A 33 1.05 -0.88 -6.59
CA GLY A 33 1.66 0.46 -6.65
C GLY A 33 1.31 1.33 -5.45
N TYR A 34 0.05 1.35 -5.00
CA TYR A 34 -0.35 2.09 -3.79
C TYR A 34 0.27 1.48 -2.53
N TYR A 35 0.36 0.15 -2.43
CA TYR A 35 1.08 -0.51 -1.34
C TYR A 35 2.55 -0.08 -1.29
N LEU A 36 3.24 -0.09 -2.44
CA LEU A 36 4.64 0.35 -2.53
C LEU A 36 4.81 1.83 -2.19
N LEU A 37 3.87 2.69 -2.59
CA LEU A 37 3.86 4.07 -2.11
C LEU A 37 3.73 4.12 -0.59
N GLY A 38 2.85 3.32 0.00
CA GLY A 38 2.70 3.23 1.45
C GLY A 38 3.98 2.81 2.19
N THR A 39 4.78 1.93 1.61
CA THR A 39 6.05 1.47 2.20
C THR A 39 7.24 2.39 1.93
N PHE A 40 7.14 3.27 0.92
CA PHE A 40 8.26 4.09 0.47
C PHE A 40 8.57 5.22 1.47
N THR A 41 9.82 5.23 1.95
CA THR A 41 10.32 6.19 2.93
C THR A 41 11.48 7.02 2.38
N PHE A 42 11.69 8.16 3.01
CA PHE A 42 12.88 8.98 2.84
C PHE A 42 13.52 9.17 4.21
N SER A 43 14.79 8.81 4.32
CA SER A 43 15.56 8.95 5.56
C SER A 43 16.48 10.15 5.46
N PHE A 44 16.38 11.07 6.43
CA PHE A 44 17.22 12.25 6.51
C PHE A 44 17.56 12.55 7.96
N ASN A 45 18.86 12.70 8.26
CA ASN A 45 19.37 12.97 9.61
C ASN A 45 18.82 12.02 10.69
N GLY A 46 18.64 10.74 10.36
CA GLY A 46 18.12 9.72 11.28
C GLY A 46 16.59 9.72 11.45
N ILE A 47 15.87 10.64 10.79
CA ILE A 47 14.40 10.67 10.78
C ILE A 47 13.90 9.96 9.52
N VAL A 48 13.05 8.95 9.70
CA VAL A 48 12.38 8.22 8.61
C VAL A 48 11.02 8.85 8.33
N LEU A 49 10.85 9.39 7.12
CA LEU A 49 9.63 10.06 6.68
C LEU A 49 8.85 9.18 5.69
N PRO A 50 7.54 8.95 5.88
CA PRO A 50 6.69 8.15 4.99
C PRO A 50 6.27 8.93 3.73
N VAL A 51 7.24 9.43 2.95
CA VAL A 51 6.96 10.35 1.83
C VAL A 51 6.09 9.72 0.75
N GLY A 52 6.21 8.41 0.50
CA GLY A 52 5.36 7.74 -0.49
C GLY A 52 3.90 7.68 -0.06
N PHE A 53 3.63 7.47 1.24
CA PHE A 53 2.27 7.55 1.77
C PHE A 53 1.70 8.96 1.62
N VAL A 54 2.50 9.99 1.91
CA VAL A 54 2.11 11.38 1.68
C VAL A 54 1.75 11.62 0.21
N ILE A 55 2.59 11.17 -0.73
CA ILE A 55 2.30 11.24 -2.18
C ILE A 55 0.96 10.56 -2.51
N SER A 56 0.68 9.39 -1.93
CA SER A 56 -0.57 8.66 -2.16
C SER A 56 -1.83 9.44 -1.77
N LEU A 57 -1.75 10.36 -0.79
CA LEU A 57 -2.88 11.20 -0.37
C LEU A 57 -3.22 12.28 -1.40
N PHE A 58 -2.23 12.72 -2.19
CA PHE A 58 -2.42 13.72 -3.24
C PHE A 58 -2.89 13.11 -4.57
N LEU A 59 -2.77 11.78 -4.73
CA LEU A 59 -3.34 11.10 -5.88
C LEU A 59 -4.88 11.18 -5.82
N LYS A 60 -5.50 11.57 -6.95
CA LYS A 60 -6.95 11.68 -7.11
C LYS A 60 -7.45 10.60 -8.10
N PRO A 61 -7.40 9.30 -7.75
CA PRO A 61 -7.91 8.26 -8.63
C PRO A 61 -9.42 8.40 -8.77
N GLN A 62 -9.90 8.31 -10.02
CA GLN A 62 -11.33 8.41 -10.33
C GLN A 62 -12.09 7.13 -9.91
N GLN A 63 -11.47 5.98 -10.14
CA GLN A 63 -12.03 4.66 -9.84
C GLN A 63 -11.40 4.04 -8.60
N ASN A 64 -12.18 3.26 -7.86
CA ASN A 64 -11.70 2.42 -6.74
C ASN A 64 -10.81 3.15 -5.72
N ARG A 65 -11.05 4.46 -5.50
CA ARG A 65 -10.25 5.32 -4.62
C ARG A 65 -10.10 4.76 -3.20
N SER A 66 -11.18 4.16 -2.67
CA SER A 66 -11.19 3.59 -1.31
C SER A 66 -10.17 2.46 -1.18
N VAL A 67 -10.23 1.44 -2.04
CA VAL A 67 -9.34 0.27 -1.95
C VAL A 67 -7.88 0.63 -2.25
N LYS A 68 -7.63 1.59 -3.15
CA LYS A 68 -6.28 2.13 -3.40
C LYS A 68 -5.72 2.84 -2.16
N ARG A 69 -6.53 3.66 -1.48
CA ARG A 69 -6.13 4.32 -0.24
C ARG A 69 -5.87 3.31 0.88
N VAL A 70 -6.71 2.29 1.03
CA VAL A 70 -6.49 1.22 2.00
C VAL A 70 -5.21 0.44 1.66
N SER A 71 -4.90 0.22 0.38
CA SER A 71 -3.65 -0.42 -0.03
C SER A 71 -2.40 0.40 0.36
N ALA A 72 -2.45 1.73 0.23
CA ALA A 72 -1.39 2.61 0.75
C ALA A 72 -1.30 2.60 2.28
N ILE A 73 -2.42 2.55 2.99
CA ILE A 73 -2.42 2.38 4.45
C ILE A 73 -1.81 1.04 4.84
N PHE A 74 -2.11 -0.03 4.09
CA PHE A 74 -1.52 -1.35 4.33
C PHE A 74 0.01 -1.30 4.20
N GLY A 75 0.54 -0.63 3.16
CA GLY A 75 1.97 -0.39 3.03
C GLY A 75 2.56 0.41 4.20
N LEU A 76 1.87 1.48 4.62
CA LEU A 76 2.30 2.29 5.77
C LEU A 76 2.38 1.45 7.06
N VAL A 77 1.39 0.60 7.33
CA VAL A 77 1.38 -0.28 8.50
C VAL A 77 2.55 -1.25 8.46
N ILE A 78 2.84 -1.86 7.30
CA ILE A 78 4.00 -2.75 7.15
C ILE A 78 5.31 -2.00 7.41
N MET A 79 5.43 -0.78 6.88
CA MET A 79 6.61 0.05 7.14
C MET A 79 6.78 0.37 8.62
N LEU A 80 5.70 0.76 9.31
CA LEU A 80 5.74 1.04 10.75
C LEU A 80 6.13 -0.20 11.56
N LEU A 81 5.56 -1.37 11.24
CA LEU A 81 5.93 -2.64 11.88
C LEU A 81 7.44 -2.95 11.69
N GLY A 82 7.98 -2.65 10.50
CA GLY A 82 9.40 -2.80 10.21
C GLY A 82 10.34 -1.88 10.99
N LEU A 83 9.84 -0.83 11.66
CA LEU A 83 10.65 0.01 12.55
C LEU A 83 10.85 -0.62 13.94
N PHE A 84 10.04 -1.63 14.30
CA PHE A 84 10.07 -2.29 15.61
C PHE A 84 10.66 -3.71 15.58
N LEU A 85 10.96 -4.23 14.39
CA LEU A 85 11.55 -5.55 14.16
C LEU A 85 13.03 -5.41 13.86
#